data_AF-A0A932CY91-F1
#
_entry.id   AF-A0A932CY91-F1
#
_cell.length_a   1.000
_cell.length_b   1.000
_cell.length_c   1.000
_cell.angle_alpha   90.00
_cell.angle_beta   90.00
_cell.angle_gamma   90.00
#
_symmetry.space_group_name_H-M   'P 1'
#
loop_
_entity.id
_entity.type
_entity.pdbx_description
1 polymer ?
#
loop_
_entity_poly.entity_id
_entity_poly.type
_entity_poly.pdbx_seq_one_letter_code
_entity_poly.pdbx_strand_id
1 'polypeptide(L)'
;MLKHGSRGDDVRAFQQRLALAGFAVDADGIFGPKTLEAIKTLQGKSGLEADGIVGPKTIAALDKMIATAQAKQAAAQPQKAPGKQLE
;
A
#
# COMPACT_ATOMS: atom_id res chain seq x y z
N MET A 1 -6.38 -2.64 -14.58
CA MET A 1 -6.99 -3.38 -13.44
C MET A 1 -6.03 -4.48 -13.04
N LEU A 2 -5.58 -4.50 -11.77
CA LEU A 2 -4.61 -5.49 -11.28
C LEU A 2 -5.34 -6.53 -10.42
N LYS A 3 -5.00 -7.80 -10.61
CA LYS A 3 -5.56 -8.95 -9.88
C LYS A 3 -4.50 -9.98 -9.51
N HIS A 4 -4.86 -10.93 -8.65
CA HIS A 4 -3.98 -12.04 -8.27
C HIS A 4 -3.34 -12.70 -9.52
N GLY A 5 -2.02 -12.88 -9.48
CA GLY A 5 -1.22 -13.37 -10.61
C GLY A 5 -0.77 -12.29 -11.61
N SER A 6 -1.20 -11.03 -11.47
CA SER A 6 -0.65 -9.91 -12.26
C SER A 6 0.79 -9.66 -11.86
N ARG A 7 1.63 -9.32 -12.84
CA ARG A 7 3.04 -9.02 -12.64
C ARG A 7 3.49 -7.87 -13.53
N GLY A 8 4.43 -7.07 -13.04
CA GLY A 8 5.01 -5.96 -13.80
C GLY A 8 5.20 -4.71 -12.96
N ASP A 9 5.67 -3.65 -13.63
CA ASP A 9 5.99 -2.38 -12.96
C ASP A 9 4.75 -1.72 -12.33
N ASP A 10 3.56 -1.87 -12.94
CA ASP A 10 2.29 -1.41 -12.36
C ASP A 10 2.01 -2.03 -10.98
N VAL A 11 2.29 -3.33 -10.81
CA VAL A 11 2.09 -4.03 -9.54
C VAL A 11 3.10 -3.53 -8.52
N ARG A 12 4.35 -3.34 -8.95
CA ARG A 12 5.43 -2.82 -8.11
C ARG A 12 5.13 -1.40 -7.62
N ALA A 13 4.73 -0.52 -8.52
CA ALA A 13 4.31 0.84 -8.18
C ALA A 13 3.13 0.83 -7.20
N PHE A 14 2.17 -0.07 -7.39
CA PHE A 14 1.04 -0.21 -6.46
C PHE A 14 1.47 -0.73 -5.08
N GLN A 15 2.38 -1.70 -5.02
CA GLN A 15 2.95 -2.22 -3.78
C GLN A 15 3.75 -1.16 -3.03
N GLN A 16 4.52 -0.33 -3.73
CA GLN A 16 5.23 0.80 -3.10
C GLN A 16 4.24 1.77 -2.44
N ARG A 17 3.13 2.08 -3.11
CA ARG A 17 2.07 2.94 -2.54
C ARG A 17 1.41 2.31 -1.32
N LEU A 18 1.17 1.00 -1.33
CA LEU A 18 0.70 0.26 -0.14
C LEU A 18 1.69 0.37 1.03
N ALA A 19 2.99 0.26 0.77
CA ALA A 19 4.02 0.45 1.79
C ALA A 19 3.99 1.87 2.38
N LEU A 20 3.79 2.90 1.55
CA LEU A 20 3.61 4.29 2.01
C LEU A 20 2.37 4.46 2.89
N ALA A 21 1.29 3.75 2.60
CA ALA A 21 0.09 3.70 3.45
C ALA A 21 0.31 2.93 4.77
N GLY A 22 1.50 2.36 4.99
CA GLY A 22 1.86 1.62 6.21
C GLY A 22 1.51 0.14 6.18
N PHE A 23 1.24 -0.44 5.00
CA PHE A 23 1.05 -1.89 4.85
C PHE A 23 2.39 -2.59 4.65
N ALA A 24 2.59 -3.71 5.35
CA ALA A 24 3.79 -4.54 5.19
C ALA A 24 3.66 -5.41 3.93
N VAL A 25 3.99 -4.83 2.78
CA VAL A 25 4.04 -5.54 1.49
C VAL A 25 5.41 -5.38 0.87
N ASP A 26 5.82 -6.39 0.11
CA ASP A 26 7.01 -6.31 -0.71
C ASP A 26 6.64 -5.82 -2.12
N ALA A 27 7.51 -5.01 -2.70
CA ALA A 27 7.35 -4.39 -4.01
C ALA A 27 8.10 -5.18 -5.10
N ASP A 28 7.97 -6.51 -5.06
CA ASP A 28 8.56 -7.44 -6.03
C ASP A 28 7.95 -7.32 -7.43
N GLY A 29 6.86 -6.56 -7.60
CA GLY A 29 6.09 -6.51 -8.83
C GLY A 29 5.26 -7.76 -9.08
N ILE A 30 5.04 -8.59 -8.04
CA ILE A 30 4.27 -9.83 -8.11
C ILE A 30 3.03 -9.72 -7.23
N PHE A 31 1.85 -9.83 -7.84
CA PHE A 31 0.59 -9.83 -7.10
C PHE A 31 0.35 -11.20 -6.46
N GLY A 32 0.98 -11.41 -5.30
CA GLY A 32 0.85 -12.61 -4.48
C GLY A 32 -0.20 -12.50 -3.38
N PRO A 33 -0.27 -13.51 -2.49
CA PRO A 33 -1.23 -13.55 -1.38
C PRO A 33 -1.05 -12.40 -0.39
N LYS A 34 0.20 -12.01 -0.08
CA LYS A 34 0.49 -10.86 0.80
C LYS A 34 -0.09 -9.54 0.26
N THR A 35 0.07 -9.29 -1.05
CA THR A 35 -0.50 -8.10 -1.71
C THR A 35 -2.02 -8.16 -1.70
N LEU A 36 -2.61 -9.34 -1.94
CA LEU A 36 -4.05 -9.56 -1.87
C LEU A 36 -4.59 -9.23 -0.47
N GLU A 37 -3.98 -9.76 0.59
CA GLU A 37 -4.40 -9.49 1.98
C GLU A 37 -4.31 -8.00 2.32
N ALA A 38 -3.26 -7.32 1.89
CA ALA A 38 -3.11 -5.88 2.10
C ALA A 38 -4.22 -5.08 1.38
N ILE A 39 -4.56 -5.47 0.15
CA ILE A 39 -5.66 -4.85 -0.61
C ILE A 39 -7.00 -5.10 0.07
N LYS A 40 -7.29 -6.34 0.47
CA LYS A 40 -8.53 -6.68 1.17
C LYS A 40 -8.67 -5.90 2.47
N THR A 41 -7.58 -5.74 3.22
CA THR A 41 -7.54 -4.92 4.43
C THR A 41 -7.81 -3.46 4.12
N LEU A 42 -7.15 -2.91 3.11
CA LEU A 42 -7.34 -1.52 2.67
C LEU A 42 -8.79 -1.26 2.23
N GLN A 43 -9.36 -2.18 1.45
CA GLN A 43 -10.74 -2.12 0.99
C GLN A 43 -11.71 -2.15 2.18
N GLY A 44 -11.56 -3.11 3.09
CA GLY A 44 -12.38 -3.20 4.31
C GLY A 44 -12.28 -1.95 5.18
N LYS A 45 -11.07 -1.40 5.37
CA LYS A 45 -10.87 -0.14 6.11
C LYS A 45 -11.50 1.08 5.44
N SER A 46 -11.69 1.04 4.13
CA SER A 46 -12.27 2.12 3.34
C SER A 46 -13.77 1.92 3.08
N GLY A 47 -14.39 0.89 3.67
CA GLY A 47 -15.80 0.55 3.45
C GLY A 47 -16.09 0.02 2.04
N LEU A 48 -15.08 -0.50 1.35
CA LEU A 48 -15.21 -1.15 0.04
C LEU A 48 -15.32 -2.66 0.22
N GLU A 49 -15.92 -3.32 -0.78
CA GLU A 49 -15.87 -4.78 -0.88
C GLU A 49 -14.41 -5.26 -0.97
N ALA A 50 -14.03 -6.14 -0.04
CA ALA A 50 -12.71 -6.74 0.04
C ALA A 50 -12.54 -7.88 -0.98
N ASP A 51 -12.85 -7.60 -2.24
CA ASP A 51 -12.75 -8.54 -3.36
C ASP A 51 -11.28 -8.77 -3.79
N GLY A 52 -10.36 -7.90 -3.35
CA GLY A 52 -8.94 -8.03 -3.65
C GLY A 52 -8.56 -7.55 -5.06
N ILE A 53 -9.49 -6.95 -5.80
CA ILE A 53 -9.23 -6.36 -7.12
C ILE A 53 -8.82 -4.88 -6.99
N VAL A 54 -7.77 -4.49 -7.72
CA VAL A 54 -7.33 -3.09 -7.82
C VAL A 54 -8.08 -2.40 -8.96
N GLY A 55 -9.19 -1.77 -8.59
CA GLY A 55 -9.96 -0.87 -9.44
C GLY A 55 -9.77 0.61 -9.04
N PRO A 56 -10.43 1.55 -9.74
CA PRO A 56 -10.34 2.98 -9.47
C PRO A 56 -10.78 3.34 -8.03
N LYS A 57 -11.79 2.64 -7.49
CA LYS A 57 -12.22 2.80 -6.09
C LYS A 57 -11.12 2.43 -5.09
N THR A 58 -10.44 1.30 -5.31
CA THR A 58 -9.31 0.86 -4.50
C THR A 58 -8.14 1.86 -4.56
N ILE A 59 -7.87 2.43 -5.74
CA ILE A 59 -6.81 3.44 -5.90
C ILE A 59 -7.15 4.73 -5.14
N ALA A 60 -8.40 5.21 -5.23
CA ALA A 60 -8.84 6.39 -4.48
C ALA A 60 -8.79 6.16 -2.95
N ALA A 61 -9.20 4.97 -2.50
CA ALA A 61 -9.08 4.55 -1.11
C ALA A 61 -7.61 4.51 -0.64
N LEU A 62 -6.71 3.98 -1.47
CA LEU A 62 -5.27 3.96 -1.20
C LEU A 62 -4.70 5.37 -1.07
N ASP A 63 -5.08 6.29 -1.93
CA ASP A 63 -4.62 7.67 -1.86
C ASP A 63 -5.02 8.35 -0.54
N LYS A 64 -6.29 8.17 -0.13
CA LYS A 64 -6.79 8.63 1.18
C LYS A 64 -6.04 7.97 2.35
N MET A 65 -5.76 6.68 2.24
CA MET A 65 -4.98 5.92 3.22
C MET A 65 -3.55 6.43 3.33
N ILE A 66 -2.88 6.72 2.20
CA ILE A 66 -1.53 7.30 2.19
C ILE A 66 -1.56 8.68 2.86
N ALA A 67 -2.51 9.55 2.49
CA ALA A 67 -2.63 10.86 3.11
C ALA A 67 -2.86 10.76 4.64
N THR A 68 -3.70 9.81 5.06
CA THR A 68 -3.99 9.56 6.48
C THR A 68 -2.79 8.92 7.20
N ALA A 69 -2.09 8.00 6.55
CA ALA A 69 -0.91 7.33 7.07
C ALA A 69 0.25 8.33 7.20
N GLN A 70 0.46 9.19 6.22
CA GLN A 70 1.45 10.27 6.25
C GLN A 70 1.10 11.30 7.33
N ALA A 71 -0.17 11.71 7.46
CA ALA A 71 -0.60 12.57 8.55
C ALA A 71 -0.39 11.92 9.92
N LYS A 72 -0.66 10.61 10.05
CA LYS A 72 -0.41 9.84 11.27
C LYS A 72 1.08 9.63 11.54
N GLN A 73 1.91 9.41 10.51
CA GLN A 73 3.36 9.30 10.61
C GLN A 73 3.96 10.64 11.06
N ALA A 74 3.50 11.76 10.49
CA ALA A 74 3.88 13.11 10.91
C ALA A 74 3.45 13.43 12.34
N ALA A 75 2.27 12.96 12.76
CA ALA A 75 1.76 13.16 14.13
C ALA A 75 2.32 12.15 15.17
N ALA A 76 2.87 11.01 14.74
CA ALA A 76 3.32 9.93 15.63
C ALA A 76 4.84 9.68 15.59
N GLN A 77 5.65 10.47 14.88
CA GLN A 77 7.10 10.26 14.80
C GLN A 77 7.91 11.58 14.89
N PRO A 78 8.80 11.68 15.89
CA PRO A 78 10.16 12.16 15.68
C PRO A 78 11.13 11.02 15.29
N GLN A 79 10.67 9.84 14.87
CA GLN A 79 11.48 8.61 14.86
C GLN A 79 11.30 7.73 13.62
N LYS A 80 11.78 8.21 12.49
CA LYS A 80 12.87 7.55 11.73
C LYS A 80 13.53 8.66 10.94
N ALA A 81 14.49 9.33 11.57
CA ALA A 81 15.56 9.97 10.82
C ALA A 81 16.07 8.95 9.78
N PRO A 82 16.43 9.36 8.56
CA PRO A 82 17.24 8.54 7.68
C PRO A 82 18.62 8.33 8.34
N GLY A 83 18.69 7.39 9.28
CA GLY A 83 19.93 6.92 9.85
C GLY A 83 20.58 5.95 8.87
N LYS A 84 21.13 6.47 7.77
CA LYS A 84 22.28 5.94 7.03
C LYS A 84 22.95 7.07 6.24
N GLN A 85 23.68 7.93 6.95
CA GLN A 85 24.91 8.53 6.45
C GLN A 85 25.95 8.50 7.57
N LEU A 86 26.65 7.38 7.67
CA LEU A 86 27.89 7.12 8.41
C LEU A 86 28.50 5.93 7.64
N GLU A 87 29.65 5.96 6.98
CA GLU A 87 30.76 6.89 6.78
C GLU A 87 31.38 6.57 5.40
#